data_AF-A0A2W1KJE3-F1
#
_entry.id   AF-A0A2W1KJE3-F1
#
_cell.length_a   1.000
_cell.length_b   1.000
_cell.length_c   1.000
_cell.angle_alpha   90.00
_cell.angle_beta   90.00
_cell.angle_gamma   90.00
#
_symmetry.space_group_name_H-M   'P 1'
#
loop_
_entity.id
_entity.type
_entity.pdbx_description
1 polymer ?
#
loop_
_entity_poly.entity_id
_entity_poly.type
_entity_poly.pdbx_seq_one_letter_code
_entity_poly.pdbx_strand_id
1 'polypeptide(L)'
;MSMLVKKAQARAEAGFTLIELMIVIAIIGILAAIAIPQYEQYIVTSKASGVVANFKNALSQSTAAVAAAQAGQVTDLNTALNIAGSQDPAAAGNPAYTMGSSPSFCGQVGVDTGGTLNPTGTVNSTFTSQATGIIINVDSKDCASTNLKNAINSALTTTGYTAATASGVSVSPNGGVS
;
A
#
# COMPACT_ATOMS: atom_id res chain seq x y z
N MET A 1 48.25 31.75 -62.73
CA MET A 1 46.94 31.81 -62.05
C MET A 1 47.06 30.98 -60.79
N SER A 2 47.09 31.66 -59.64
CA SER A 2 47.13 31.05 -58.30
C SER A 2 45.75 30.48 -57.93
N MET A 3 45.73 29.68 -56.86
CA MET A 3 44.59 29.13 -56.09
C MET A 3 44.22 27.67 -56.39
N LEU A 4 43.95 26.78 -55.43
CA LEU A 4 44.06 26.78 -53.97
C LEU A 4 43.97 25.29 -53.58
N VAL A 5 45.01 24.71 -52.97
CA VAL A 5 44.92 23.36 -52.41
C VAL A 5 44.09 23.46 -51.12
N LYS A 6 42.82 23.03 -51.18
CA LYS A 6 42.00 22.83 -49.98
C LYS A 6 42.61 21.68 -49.16
N LYS A 7 43.29 22.01 -48.07
CA LYS A 7 43.57 21.06 -46.99
C LYS A 7 42.21 20.60 -46.44
N ALA A 8 41.80 19.38 -46.77
CA ALA A 8 40.73 18.72 -46.04
C ALA A 8 41.26 18.50 -44.61
N GLN A 9 40.83 19.33 -43.67
CA GLN A 9 41.05 19.07 -42.24
C GLN A 9 40.32 17.76 -41.92
N ALA A 10 41.09 16.68 -41.72
CA ALA A 10 40.58 15.46 -41.11
C ALA A 10 40.02 15.88 -39.74
N ARG A 11 38.70 15.81 -39.59
CA ARG A 11 38.07 15.98 -38.29
C ARG A 11 38.59 14.84 -37.43
N ALA A 12 39.33 15.14 -36.36
CA ALA A 12 39.69 14.15 -35.38
C ALA A 12 38.38 13.61 -34.79
N GLU A 13 38.02 12.37 -35.14
CA GLU A 13 36.98 11.66 -34.41
C GLU A 13 37.47 11.48 -32.99
N ALA A 14 36.94 12.29 -32.08
CA ALA A 14 37.08 12.10 -30.65
C ALA A 14 36.27 10.86 -30.26
N GLY A 15 36.87 9.68 -30.42
CA GLY A 15 36.28 8.42 -29.97
C GLY A 15 36.27 8.34 -28.45
N PHE A 16 35.23 7.72 -27.89
CA PHE A 16 35.13 7.39 -26.47
C PHE A 16 36.20 6.35 -26.11
N THR A 17 37.03 6.64 -25.12
CA THR A 17 38.12 5.74 -24.73
C THR A 17 37.62 4.64 -23.80
N LEU A 18 38.23 3.45 -23.88
CA LEU A 18 37.90 2.36 -22.95
C LEU A 18 38.22 2.72 -21.50
N ILE A 19 39.21 3.59 -21.27
CA ILE A 19 39.56 4.05 -19.93
C ILE A 19 38.51 5.00 -19.35
N GLU A 20 37.90 5.86 -20.18
CA GLU A 20 36.75 6.68 -19.76
C GLU A 20 35.56 5.80 -19.36
N LEU A 21 35.29 4.74 -20.14
CA LEU A 21 34.24 3.78 -19.80
C LEU A 21 34.53 3.09 -18.45
N MET A 22 35.77 2.66 -18.23
CA MET A 22 36.18 1.97 -17.00
C MET A 22 36.03 2.82 -15.74
N ILE A 23 36.34 4.12 -15.80
CA ILE A 23 36.16 5.01 -14.66
C ILE A 23 34.68 5.24 -14.39
N VAL A 24 33.86 5.39 -15.44
CA VAL A 24 32.41 5.60 -15.29
C VAL A 24 31.74 4.39 -14.62
N ILE A 25 32.05 3.17 -15.06
CA ILE A 25 31.48 1.96 -14.42
C ILE A 25 31.93 1.81 -12.96
N ALA A 26 33.17 2.19 -12.64
CA ALA A 26 33.67 2.13 -11.27
C ALA A 26 32.89 3.09 -10.35
N ILE A 27 32.66 4.32 -10.80
CA ILE A 27 31.88 5.31 -10.05
C ILE A 27 30.41 4.86 -9.90
N ILE A 28 29.79 4.39 -10.99
CA ILE A 28 28.41 3.87 -10.95
C ILE A 28 28.30 2.69 -9.98
N GLY A 29 29.29 1.80 -9.95
CA GLY A 29 29.33 0.66 -9.03
C GLY A 29 29.30 1.09 -7.56
N ILE A 30 30.10 2.10 -7.19
CA ILE A 30 30.13 2.64 -5.82
C ILE A 30 28.78 3.28 -5.47
N LEU A 31 28.22 4.09 -6.36
CA LEU A 31 26.93 4.75 -6.13
C LEU A 31 25.80 3.74 -6.01
N ALA A 32 25.75 2.72 -6.87
CA ALA A 32 24.73 1.69 -6.87
C ALA A 32 24.74 0.88 -5.56
N ALA A 33 25.92 0.55 -5.02
CA ALA A 33 26.04 -0.19 -3.77
C ALA A 33 25.38 0.51 -2.57
N ILE A 34 25.36 1.86 -2.56
CA ILE A 34 24.71 2.66 -1.50
C ILE A 34 23.25 2.96 -1.86
N ALA A 35 23.00 3.34 -3.11
CA ALA A 35 21.70 3.82 -3.56
C ALA A 35 20.63 2.72 -3.60
N ILE A 36 20.98 1.50 -4.01
CA ILE A 36 20.02 0.38 -4.12
C ILE A 36 19.38 0.04 -2.76
N PRO A 37 20.13 -0.27 -1.68
CA PRO A 37 19.52 -0.60 -0.40
C PRO A 37 18.73 0.57 0.19
N GLN A 38 19.19 1.82 0.00
CA GLN A 38 18.47 3.01 0.46
C GLN A 38 17.14 3.18 -0.27
N TYR A 39 17.14 3.01 -1.60
CA TYR A 39 15.93 3.11 -2.41
C TYR A 39 14.93 2.00 -2.08
N GLU A 40 15.38 0.77 -1.86
CA GLU A 40 14.52 -0.33 -1.41
C GLU A 40 13.81 -0.01 -0.09
N GLN A 41 14.56 0.52 0.90
CA GLN A 41 13.99 0.93 2.19
C GLN A 41 13.00 2.10 2.06
N TYR A 42 13.28 3.04 1.16
CA TYR A 42 12.35 4.13 0.85
C TYR A 42 11.02 3.61 0.29
N ILE A 43 11.07 2.67 -0.65
CA ILE A 43 9.87 2.04 -1.22
C ILE A 43 9.10 1.27 -0.15
N VAL A 44 9.79 0.53 0.73
CA VAL A 44 9.17 -0.20 1.85
C VAL A 44 8.43 0.75 2.78
N THR A 45 9.09 1.84 3.19
CA THR A 45 8.50 2.84 4.10
C THR A 45 7.32 3.55 3.46
N SER A 46 7.43 3.90 2.17
CA SER A 46 6.36 4.54 1.41
C SER A 46 5.13 3.64 1.31
N LYS A 47 5.33 2.34 1.04
CA LYS A 47 4.25 1.35 1.03
C LYS A 47 3.58 1.22 2.40
N ALA A 48 4.37 1.07 3.47
CA ALA A 48 3.84 0.98 4.82
C ALA A 48 3.00 2.22 5.21
N SER A 49 3.48 3.42 4.86
CA SER A 49 2.72 4.66 5.09
C SER A 49 1.39 4.69 4.31
N GLY A 50 1.39 4.19 3.06
CA GLY A 50 0.16 4.07 2.26
C GLY A 50 -0.85 3.12 2.90
N VAL A 51 -0.39 1.98 3.42
CA VAL A 51 -1.24 1.01 4.13
C VAL A 51 -1.87 1.63 5.38
N VAL A 52 -1.10 2.38 6.18
CA VAL A 52 -1.64 3.07 7.36
C VAL A 52 -2.67 4.14 6.97
N ALA A 53 -2.46 4.86 5.86
CA ALA A 53 -3.41 5.84 5.36
C ALA A 53 -4.73 5.18 4.94
N ASN A 54 -4.66 4.07 4.20
CA ASN A 54 -5.83 3.30 3.80
C ASN A 54 -6.56 2.74 5.03
N PHE A 55 -5.83 2.19 6.00
CA PHE A 55 -6.40 1.69 7.25
C PHE A 55 -7.16 2.79 8.01
N LYS A 56 -6.56 3.98 8.16
CA LYS A 56 -7.22 5.13 8.80
C LYS A 56 -8.46 5.59 8.05
N ASN A 57 -8.43 5.56 6.71
CA ASN A 57 -9.59 5.86 5.90
C ASN A 57 -10.72 4.85 6.15
N ALA A 58 -10.43 3.54 6.12
CA ALA A 58 -11.38 2.49 6.46
C ALA A 58 -11.97 2.65 7.86
N LEU A 59 -11.13 2.95 8.85
CA LEU A 59 -11.57 3.20 10.22
C LEU A 59 -12.50 4.42 10.32
N SER A 60 -12.17 5.52 9.64
CA SER A 60 -12.99 6.73 9.58
C SER A 60 -14.36 6.47 8.93
N GLN A 61 -14.37 5.78 7.78
CA GLN A 61 -15.62 5.44 7.08
C GLN A 61 -16.48 4.49 7.90
N SER A 62 -15.85 3.52 8.59
CA SER A 62 -16.54 2.60 9.49
C SER A 62 -17.15 3.31 10.71
N THR A 63 -16.41 4.25 11.30
CA THR A 63 -16.92 5.09 12.40
C THR A 63 -18.09 5.95 11.96
N ALA A 64 -18.01 6.55 10.76
CA ALA A 64 -19.12 7.31 10.18
C ALA A 64 -20.34 6.41 9.89
N ALA A 65 -20.14 5.20 9.38
CA ALA A 65 -21.21 4.23 9.15
C ALA A 65 -21.92 3.81 10.45
N VAL A 66 -21.16 3.62 11.55
CA VAL A 66 -21.73 3.36 12.87
C VAL A 66 -22.58 4.54 13.35
N ALA A 67 -22.08 5.77 13.24
CA ALA A 67 -22.83 6.96 13.63
C ALA A 67 -24.11 7.16 12.79
N ALA A 68 -24.03 6.93 11.47
CA ALA A 68 -25.18 6.98 10.57
C ALA A 68 -26.22 5.90 10.92
N ALA A 69 -25.78 4.68 11.23
CA ALA A 69 -26.66 3.60 11.66
C ALA A 69 -27.35 3.89 13.00
N GLN A 70 -26.66 4.52 13.96
CA GLN A 70 -27.29 5.00 15.21
C GLN A 70 -28.37 6.05 14.94
N ALA A 71 -28.21 6.86 13.89
CA ALA A 71 -29.21 7.81 13.43
C ALA A 71 -30.34 7.17 12.57
N GLY A 72 -30.39 5.83 12.48
CA GLY A 72 -31.39 5.10 11.70
C GLY A 72 -31.13 5.10 10.19
N GLN A 73 -29.95 5.52 9.75
CA GLN A 73 -29.57 5.54 8.34
C GLN A 73 -28.84 4.26 7.94
N VAL A 74 -29.03 3.86 6.70
CA VAL A 74 -28.34 2.73 6.10
C VAL A 74 -27.11 3.24 5.36
N THR A 75 -25.95 2.63 5.62
CA THR A 75 -24.70 2.96 4.92
C THR A 75 -24.15 1.74 4.21
N ASP A 76 -23.71 1.92 2.96
CA ASP A 76 -22.98 0.90 2.21
C ASP A 76 -21.48 1.23 2.22
N LEU A 77 -20.71 0.46 3.00
CA LEU A 77 -19.27 0.65 3.14
C LEU A 77 -18.51 0.27 1.89
N ASN A 78 -19.08 -0.58 1.03
CA ASN A 78 -18.46 -0.90 -0.24
C ASN A 78 -18.35 0.38 -1.10
N THR A 79 -19.47 1.09 -1.28
CA THR A 79 -19.48 2.36 -2.01
C THR A 79 -18.58 3.40 -1.34
N ALA A 80 -18.61 3.50 -0.01
CA ALA A 80 -17.84 4.49 0.74
C ALA A 80 -16.31 4.29 0.69
N LEU A 81 -15.86 3.05 0.48
CA LEU A 81 -14.44 2.67 0.36
C LEU A 81 -14.05 2.28 -1.07
N ASN A 82 -14.99 2.39 -2.01
CA ASN A 82 -14.83 1.96 -3.40
C ASN A 82 -14.30 0.52 -3.52
N ILE A 83 -14.91 -0.41 -2.78
CA ILE A 83 -14.52 -1.83 -2.78
C ILE A 83 -15.11 -2.50 -4.03
N ALA A 84 -14.48 -2.32 -5.19
CA ALA A 84 -14.93 -2.95 -6.43
C ALA A 84 -15.26 -4.44 -6.19
N GLY A 85 -16.55 -4.79 -6.32
CA GLY A 85 -17.07 -6.07 -5.86
C GLY A 85 -16.35 -7.22 -6.53
N SER A 86 -15.67 -8.06 -5.74
CA SER A 86 -15.18 -9.41 -6.07
C SER A 86 -14.84 -9.68 -7.55
N GLN A 87 -14.13 -8.78 -8.23
CA GLN A 87 -13.71 -8.94 -9.63
C GLN A 87 -12.19 -8.90 -9.68
N ASP A 88 -11.65 -10.12 -9.73
CA ASP A 88 -10.35 -10.52 -10.25
C ASP A 88 -9.11 -9.69 -9.85
N PRO A 89 -8.31 -10.16 -8.87
CA PRO A 89 -7.04 -9.53 -8.50
C PRO A 89 -5.97 -9.55 -9.60
N ALA A 90 -6.22 -10.20 -10.75
CA ALA A 90 -5.35 -10.14 -11.92
C ALA A 90 -5.62 -8.93 -12.84
N ALA A 91 -6.75 -8.23 -12.72
CA ALA A 91 -7.14 -7.16 -13.64
C ALA A 91 -6.97 -5.73 -13.09
N ALA A 92 -6.91 -5.56 -11.76
CA ALA A 92 -6.67 -4.27 -11.11
C ALA A 92 -5.65 -4.47 -10.00
N GLY A 93 -4.45 -3.91 -10.13
CA GLY A 93 -3.36 -4.12 -9.17
C GLY A 93 -3.82 -4.02 -7.71
N ASN A 94 -3.39 -4.98 -6.88
CA ASN A 94 -3.61 -5.12 -5.43
C ASN A 94 -4.59 -4.08 -4.82
N PRO A 95 -5.90 -4.38 -4.74
CA PRO A 95 -6.87 -3.42 -4.24
C PRO A 95 -6.60 -3.08 -2.77
N ALA A 96 -6.70 -1.80 -2.42
CA ALA A 96 -6.42 -1.29 -1.08
C ALA A 96 -7.37 -1.85 -0.01
N TYR A 97 -8.59 -2.24 -0.40
CA TYR A 97 -9.67 -2.64 0.50
C TYR A 97 -10.31 -3.96 0.05
N THR A 98 -10.84 -4.72 1.02
CA THR A 98 -11.75 -5.85 0.79
C THR A 98 -12.82 -5.87 1.88
N MET A 99 -13.99 -6.44 1.57
CA MET A 99 -14.94 -6.82 2.60
C MET A 99 -14.53 -8.15 3.23
N GLY A 100 -14.73 -8.28 4.53
CA GLY A 100 -14.49 -9.50 5.30
C GLY A 100 -13.12 -9.55 5.92
N SER A 101 -12.97 -10.45 6.89
CA SER A 101 -11.80 -10.54 7.77
C SER A 101 -10.55 -11.14 7.15
N SER A 102 -10.54 -11.44 5.85
CA SER A 102 -9.47 -12.19 5.18
C SER A 102 -8.86 -11.39 4.01
N PRO A 103 -8.25 -10.22 4.25
CA PRO A 103 -7.41 -9.59 3.24
C PRO A 103 -6.33 -10.58 2.77
N SER A 104 -6.14 -10.66 1.45
CA SER A 104 -5.38 -11.72 0.77
C SER A 104 -4.12 -11.19 0.06
N PHE A 105 -3.89 -9.88 0.15
CA PHE A 105 -2.72 -9.22 -0.42
C PHE A 105 -2.01 -8.41 0.65
N CYS A 106 -0.68 -8.44 0.61
CA CYS A 106 0.17 -7.65 1.49
C CYS A 106 -0.28 -6.17 1.55
N GLY A 107 -0.62 -5.70 2.75
CA GLY A 107 -1.03 -4.34 3.02
C GLY A 107 -2.49 -4.01 2.67
N GLN A 108 -3.29 -4.98 2.21
CA GLN A 108 -4.72 -4.80 1.99
C GLN A 108 -5.46 -4.65 3.32
N VAL A 109 -6.45 -3.77 3.34
CA VAL A 109 -7.31 -3.53 4.50
C VAL A 109 -8.61 -4.33 4.34
N GLY A 110 -8.90 -5.20 5.29
CA GLY A 110 -10.19 -5.89 5.41
C GLY A 110 -11.15 -5.11 6.30
N VAL A 111 -12.43 -5.09 5.92
CA VAL A 111 -13.52 -4.47 6.69
C VAL A 111 -14.64 -5.49 6.89
N ASP A 112 -14.88 -5.86 8.14
CA ASP A 112 -15.88 -6.85 8.55
C ASP A 112 -17.00 -6.18 9.35
N THR A 113 -18.20 -6.17 8.78
CA THR A 113 -19.42 -5.58 9.37
C THR A 113 -20.18 -6.53 10.31
N GLY A 114 -19.68 -7.75 10.54
CA GLY A 114 -20.35 -8.81 11.31
C GLY A 114 -19.82 -9.05 12.74
N GLY A 115 -18.79 -8.33 13.18
CA GLY A 115 -18.29 -8.33 14.56
C GLY A 115 -17.68 -9.63 15.10
N THR A 116 -17.45 -10.64 14.26
CA THR A 116 -16.53 -11.76 14.51
C THR A 116 -15.79 -11.97 13.21
N LEU A 117 -14.44 -12.06 13.23
CA LEU A 117 -13.64 -12.37 12.05
C LEU A 117 -14.19 -13.67 11.43
N ASN A 118 -15.09 -13.55 10.45
CA ASN A 118 -15.81 -14.70 9.89
C ASN A 118 -15.03 -15.19 8.68
N PRO A 119 -14.25 -16.28 8.79
CA PRO A 119 -13.37 -16.71 7.71
C PRO A 119 -14.10 -17.24 6.47
N THR A 120 -15.44 -17.31 6.46
CA THR A 120 -16.18 -18.06 5.42
C THR A 120 -17.56 -17.54 5.01
N GLY A 121 -17.97 -16.31 5.33
CA GLY A 121 -19.32 -15.81 5.01
C GLY A 121 -19.36 -14.59 4.09
N THR A 122 -20.33 -14.56 3.17
CA THR A 122 -20.74 -13.35 2.44
C THR A 122 -21.02 -12.22 3.42
N VAL A 123 -20.09 -11.27 3.49
CA VAL A 123 -20.18 -10.09 4.35
C VAL A 123 -21.23 -9.14 3.79
N ASN A 124 -22.22 -8.79 4.60
CA ASN A 124 -23.21 -7.79 4.22
C ASN A 124 -22.53 -6.41 4.20
N SER A 125 -22.37 -5.80 3.02
CA SER A 125 -21.78 -4.46 2.90
C SER A 125 -22.71 -3.34 3.40
N THR A 126 -23.99 -3.66 3.55
CA THR A 126 -25.02 -2.77 4.07
C THR A 126 -25.06 -2.87 5.59
N PHE A 127 -24.51 -1.86 6.27
CA PHE A 127 -24.55 -1.76 7.72
C PHE A 127 -25.86 -1.10 8.18
N THR A 128 -26.59 -1.78 9.06
CA THR A 128 -27.80 -1.30 9.73
C THR A 128 -27.58 -1.40 11.24
N SER A 129 -28.45 -0.80 12.07
CA SER A 129 -28.27 -0.63 13.52
C SER A 129 -28.30 -1.95 14.35
N GLN A 130 -27.45 -2.94 14.05
CA GLN A 130 -27.40 -4.20 14.79
C GLN A 130 -26.05 -4.48 15.45
N ALA A 131 -26.06 -4.35 16.78
CA ALA A 131 -25.38 -5.07 17.88
C ALA A 131 -23.88 -5.47 17.83
N THR A 132 -23.23 -5.58 16.68
CA THR A 132 -21.84 -6.05 16.57
C THR A 132 -21.01 -4.98 15.87
N GLY A 133 -19.90 -4.57 16.50
CA GLY A 133 -19.03 -3.54 15.94
C GLY A 133 -18.41 -3.93 14.59
N ILE A 134 -17.86 -2.95 13.88
CA ILE A 134 -17.12 -3.19 12.62
C ILE A 134 -15.68 -3.51 12.98
N ILE A 135 -15.09 -4.55 12.39
CA ILE A 135 -13.66 -4.87 12.55
C ILE A 135 -12.91 -4.46 11.29
N ILE A 136 -11.80 -3.76 11.47
CA ILE A 136 -10.88 -3.36 10.40
C ILE A 136 -9.54 -4.02 10.66
N ASN A 137 -9.04 -4.80 9.71
CA ASN A 137 -7.76 -5.47 9.80
C ASN A 137 -6.87 -5.19 8.58
N VAL A 138 -5.57 -5.42 8.72
CA VAL A 138 -4.56 -5.25 7.67
C VAL A 138 -3.85 -6.56 7.45
N ASP A 139 -3.74 -7.00 6.21
CA ASP A 139 -2.88 -8.14 5.90
C ASP A 139 -1.41 -7.75 5.97
N SER A 140 -0.65 -8.43 6.82
CA SER A 140 0.81 -8.39 6.80
C SER A 140 1.44 -9.78 6.65
N LYS A 141 0.63 -10.84 6.61
CA LYS A 141 1.08 -12.24 6.53
C LYS A 141 1.43 -12.63 5.11
N ASP A 142 0.75 -12.06 4.10
CA ASP A 142 0.96 -12.36 2.69
C ASP A 142 2.03 -11.44 2.07
N CYS A 143 2.73 -10.67 2.90
CA CYS A 143 3.91 -9.90 2.50
C CYS A 143 5.12 -10.82 2.29
N ALA A 144 5.50 -11.03 1.03
CA ALA A 144 6.69 -11.80 0.65
C ALA A 144 8.00 -11.23 1.22
N SER A 145 8.07 -9.91 1.47
CA SER A 145 9.22 -9.26 2.09
C SER A 145 9.05 -9.09 3.60
N THR A 146 9.97 -9.65 4.38
CA THR A 146 10.04 -9.46 5.84
C THR A 146 10.21 -7.98 6.21
N ASN A 147 10.98 -7.22 5.42
CA ASN A 147 11.17 -5.79 5.65
C ASN A 147 9.85 -5.03 5.54
N LEU A 148 9.03 -5.36 4.53
CA LEU A 148 7.73 -4.75 4.34
C LEU A 148 6.73 -5.15 5.45
N LYS A 149 6.70 -6.42 5.83
CA LYS A 149 5.90 -6.90 6.97
C LYS A 149 6.24 -6.13 8.26
N ASN A 150 7.53 -6.00 8.57
CA ASN A 150 7.98 -5.30 9.76
C ASN A 150 7.67 -3.80 9.69
N ALA A 151 7.86 -3.17 8.53
CA ALA A 151 7.53 -1.76 8.34
C ALA A 151 6.04 -1.47 8.52
N ILE A 152 5.14 -2.32 7.98
CA ILE A 152 3.69 -2.18 8.18
C ILE A 152 3.33 -2.32 9.66
N ASN A 153 3.81 -3.38 10.32
CA ASN A 153 3.54 -3.61 11.74
C ASN A 153 4.08 -2.47 12.62
N SER A 154 5.29 -2.00 12.35
CA SER A 154 5.89 -0.88 13.08
C SER A 154 5.11 0.41 12.87
N ALA A 155 4.73 0.74 11.63
CA ALA A 155 3.98 1.95 11.31
C ALA A 155 2.60 1.97 11.99
N LEU A 156 1.87 0.84 11.97
CA LEU A 156 0.59 0.70 12.66
C LEU A 156 0.75 0.83 14.19
N THR A 157 1.79 0.20 14.75
CA THR A 157 2.14 0.30 16.18
C THR A 157 2.43 1.73 16.60
N THR A 158 3.23 2.48 15.83
CA THR A 158 3.54 3.89 16.10
C THR A 158 2.29 4.77 16.07
N THR A 159 1.27 4.39 15.28
CA THR A 159 -0.03 5.09 15.26
C THR A 159 -1.04 4.59 16.30
N GLY A 160 -0.67 3.64 17.16
CA GLY A 160 -1.53 3.11 18.22
C GLY A 160 -2.45 1.95 17.81
N TYR A 161 -2.32 1.42 16.59
CA TYR A 161 -3.18 0.36 16.04
C TYR A 161 -2.46 -0.99 15.96
N THR A 162 -1.83 -1.42 17.06
CA THR A 162 -1.06 -2.68 17.14
C THR A 162 -1.89 -3.91 16.81
N ALA A 163 -3.20 -3.89 17.14
CA ALA A 163 -4.11 -4.99 16.88
C ALA A 163 -4.48 -5.15 15.39
N ALA A 164 -4.24 -4.13 14.55
CA ALA A 164 -4.72 -4.08 13.17
C ALA A 164 -4.23 -5.27 12.31
N THR A 165 -3.02 -5.80 12.55
CA THR A 165 -2.48 -6.97 11.82
C THR A 165 -2.63 -8.31 12.54
N ALA A 166 -3.23 -8.31 13.74
CA ALA A 166 -3.52 -9.52 14.51
C ALA A 166 -5.03 -9.77 14.56
N SER A 167 -5.71 -9.17 15.54
CA SER A 167 -7.16 -9.36 15.77
C SER A 167 -8.04 -8.37 15.00
N GLY A 168 -7.45 -7.36 14.38
CA GLY A 168 -8.15 -6.19 13.85
C GLY A 168 -8.44 -5.15 14.93
N VAL A 169 -8.84 -3.96 14.49
CA VAL A 169 -9.34 -2.86 15.32
C VAL A 169 -10.84 -2.77 15.13
N SER A 170 -11.57 -2.70 16.24
CA SER A 170 -13.03 -2.68 16.26
C SER A 170 -13.58 -1.26 16.44
N VAL A 171 -14.66 -0.95 15.74
CA VAL A 171 -15.54 0.19 15.98
C VAL A 171 -16.81 -0.35 16.62
N SER A 172 -16.92 -0.18 17.92
CA SER A 172 -18.10 -0.57 18.71
C SER A 172 -19.37 0.09 18.18
N PRO A 173 -20.56 -0.53 18.34
CA PRO A 173 -21.83 0.08 17.99
C PRO A 173 -22.09 1.44 18.67
N ASN A 174 -21.41 1.74 19.77
CA ASN A 174 -21.48 3.03 20.48
C ASN A 174 -20.47 4.07 19.97
N GLY A 175 -19.73 3.78 18.89
CA GLY A 175 -18.72 4.66 18.29
C GLY A 175 -17.33 4.61 18.94
N GLY A 176 -17.12 3.77 19.96
CA GLY A 176 -15.81 3.55 20.56
C GLY A 176 -14.88 2.76 19.62
N VAL A 177 -13.60 3.10 19.58
CA VAL A 177 -12.58 2.38 18.79
C VAL A 177 -11.64 1.63 19.74
N SER A 178 -11.48 0.33 19.53
CA SER A 178 -10.62 -0.55 20.36
C SER A 178 -10.01 -1.69 19.58
#